data_AF-A0ABD2Q077-F1
#
_entry.id   AF-A0ABD2Q077-F1
#
_cell.length_a   1.000
_cell.length_b   1.000
_cell.length_c   1.000
_cell.angle_alpha   90.00
_cell.angle_beta   90.00
_cell.angle_gamma   90.00
#
_symmetry.space_group_name_H-M   'P 1'
#
loop_
_entity.id
_entity.type
_entity.pdbx_description
1 polymer ?
#
loop_
_entity_poly.entity_id
_entity_poly.type
_entity_poly.pdbx_seq_one_letter_code
_entity_poly.pdbx_strand_id
1 'polypeptide(L)'
;MAAYQAHYEKLKDNVAKYETVLDPLICKEVELTTMNDDMHFVFCDFVYQVLLPFFRDSSIRDVLGAENTISSSDLCYQTSDLEDTVDESILPPSGVVPFHGISLYASPLCYLYDDPIILFNIFKKLYTRYFYKLHNLCPHDEENILGLSVLFEKILLEMEPNLTHHFLSNGIQPIRLVFKWLFRAFSGYLTPDQVLHLWDRILGFDTLKVLPLLAVGILAFRKNNLYQVTTTSAAEVS
;
A
#
# COMPACT_ATOMS: atom_id res chain seq x y z
N MET A 1 20.70 6.36 -15.49
CA MET A 1 21.30 5.24 -14.73
C MET A 1 22.29 5.72 -13.68
N ALA A 2 23.37 6.42 -14.04
CA ALA A 2 24.38 6.87 -13.07
C ALA A 2 23.83 7.70 -11.88
N ALA A 3 22.89 8.62 -12.12
CA ALA A 3 22.27 9.42 -11.04
C ALA A 3 21.41 8.58 -10.08
N TYR A 4 20.67 7.59 -10.59
CA TYR A 4 19.86 6.68 -9.77
C TYR A 4 20.73 5.79 -8.89
N GLN A 5 21.85 5.31 -9.43
CA GLN A 5 22.81 4.51 -8.68
C GLN A 5 23.49 5.32 -7.58
N ALA A 6 24.02 6.51 -7.88
CA ALA A 6 24.65 7.37 -6.88
C ALA A 6 23.68 7.76 -5.75
N HIS A 7 22.41 7.99 -6.08
CA HIS A 7 21.38 8.29 -5.10
C HIS A 7 21.08 7.10 -4.19
N TYR A 8 20.89 5.91 -4.76
CA TYR A 8 20.65 4.69 -3.99
C TYR A 8 21.83 4.34 -3.07
N GLU A 9 23.07 4.41 -3.57
CA GLU A 9 24.25 4.13 -2.76
C GLU A 9 24.38 5.11 -1.59
N LYS A 10 24.07 6.39 -1.80
CA LYS A 10 24.02 7.37 -0.70
C LYS A 10 22.99 6.96 0.37
N LEU A 11 21.81 6.51 -0.02
CA LEU A 11 20.79 6.06 0.94
C LEU A 11 21.22 4.79 1.67
N LYS A 12 21.80 3.83 0.95
CA LYS A 12 22.35 2.59 1.51
C LYS A 12 23.48 2.87 2.51
N ASP A 13 24.38 3.79 2.19
CA ASP A 13 25.42 4.26 3.12
C ASP A 13 24.80 4.89 4.37
N ASN A 14 23.72 5.66 4.21
CA ASN A 14 23.01 6.23 5.36
C ASN A 14 22.41 5.11 6.22
N VAL A 15 21.79 4.09 5.61
CA VAL A 15 21.28 2.88 6.29
C VAL A 15 22.35 2.23 7.14
N ALA A 16 23.55 2.03 6.60
CA ALA A 16 24.64 1.41 7.32
C ALA A 16 25.24 2.29 8.44
N LYS A 17 25.21 3.62 8.29
CA LYS A 17 25.86 4.56 9.22
C LYS A 17 25.02 4.91 10.44
N TYR A 18 23.71 5.03 10.28
CA TYR A 18 22.82 5.51 11.32
C TYR A 18 21.62 4.58 11.44
N GLU A 19 21.35 4.10 12.65
CA GLU A 19 20.12 3.36 12.96
C GLU A 19 19.00 4.36 13.28
N THR A 20 17.82 4.15 12.71
CA THR A 20 16.63 4.95 13.02
C THR A 20 15.63 4.15 13.84
N VAL A 21 14.77 4.84 14.60
CA VAL A 21 13.69 4.19 15.38
C VAL A 21 12.72 3.39 14.48
N LEU A 22 12.68 3.71 13.19
CA LEU A 22 11.84 2.99 12.23
C LEU A 22 12.49 1.68 11.76
N ASP A 23 13.81 1.53 11.82
CA ASP A 23 14.46 0.32 11.28
C ASP A 23 13.94 -0.95 11.97
N PRO A 24 13.81 -1.03 13.31
CA PRO A 24 13.18 -2.19 13.97
C PRO A 24 11.71 -2.39 13.58
N LEU A 25 10.96 -1.31 13.31
CA LEU A 25 9.56 -1.42 12.85
C LEU A 25 9.49 -2.00 11.44
N ILE A 26 10.39 -1.60 10.55
CA ILE A 26 10.48 -2.14 9.18
C ILE A 26 10.94 -3.60 9.23
N CYS A 27 11.96 -3.91 10.02
CA CYS A 27 12.40 -5.29 10.28
C CYS A 27 11.22 -6.14 10.74
N LYS A 28 10.49 -5.67 11.75
CA LYS A 28 9.36 -6.42 12.29
C LYS A 28 8.23 -6.57 11.28
N GLU A 29 7.99 -5.55 10.47
CA GLU A 29 6.97 -5.60 9.43
C GLU A 29 7.30 -6.64 8.36
N VAL A 30 8.53 -6.68 7.84
CA VAL A 30 8.98 -7.69 6.86
C VAL A 30 8.91 -9.10 7.46
N GLU A 31 9.31 -9.27 8.72
CA GLU A 31 9.17 -10.54 9.45
C GLU A 31 7.72 -11.04 9.52
N LEU A 32 6.77 -10.15 9.81
CA LEU A 32 5.36 -10.52 9.98
C LEU A 32 4.62 -10.74 8.65
N THR A 33 5.19 -10.29 7.54
CA THR A 33 4.55 -10.32 6.22
C THR A 33 5.33 -11.14 5.22
N THR A 34 6.40 -10.58 4.65
CA THR A 34 7.15 -11.19 3.55
C THR A 34 7.82 -12.49 4.00
N MET A 35 8.44 -12.51 5.18
CA MET A 35 9.09 -13.73 5.71
C MET A 35 8.08 -14.83 6.05
N ASN A 36 6.85 -14.45 6.39
CA ASN A 36 5.78 -15.36 6.78
C ASN A 36 4.82 -15.70 5.63
N ASP A 37 5.20 -15.35 4.39
CA ASP A 37 4.44 -15.63 3.18
C ASP A 37 5.13 -16.70 2.35
N ASP A 38 4.40 -17.76 2.01
CA ASP A 38 4.94 -18.94 1.32
C ASP A 38 5.52 -18.61 -0.07
N MET A 39 5.07 -17.53 -0.70
CA MET A 39 5.52 -17.14 -2.03
C MET A 39 6.72 -16.19 -1.95
N HIS A 40 6.74 -15.28 -0.97
CA HIS A 40 7.69 -14.17 -0.96
C HIS A 40 8.85 -14.31 0.05
N PHE A 41 8.87 -15.32 0.93
CA PHE A 41 9.88 -15.44 1.99
C PHE A 41 11.33 -15.43 1.49
N VAL A 42 11.59 -15.83 0.24
CA VAL A 42 12.92 -15.82 -0.36
C VAL A 42 13.46 -14.42 -0.67
N PHE A 43 12.59 -13.40 -0.71
CA PHE A 43 12.95 -12.03 -1.14
C PHE A 43 13.16 -11.05 0.02
N CYS A 44 13.22 -11.52 1.27
CA CYS A 44 13.27 -10.62 2.42
C CYS A 44 14.47 -9.66 2.38
N ASP A 45 15.64 -10.14 1.94
CA ASP A 45 16.83 -9.31 1.76
C ASP A 45 16.63 -8.21 0.72
N PHE A 46 15.91 -8.50 -0.36
CA PHE A 46 15.56 -7.50 -1.39
C PHE A 46 14.56 -6.48 -0.84
N VAL A 47 13.55 -6.94 -0.10
CA VAL A 47 12.56 -6.05 0.52
C VAL A 47 13.24 -5.10 1.53
N TYR A 48 14.19 -5.57 2.33
CA TYR A 48 14.99 -4.68 3.20
C TYR A 48 15.80 -3.65 2.42
N GLN A 49 16.45 -4.09 1.33
CA GLN A 49 17.21 -3.23 0.44
C GLN A 49 16.35 -2.18 -0.29
N VAL A 50 15.02 -2.32 -0.28
CA VAL A 50 14.08 -1.35 -0.82
C VAL A 50 13.52 -0.45 0.29
N LEU A 51 12.94 -1.04 1.34
CA LEU A 51 12.19 -0.29 2.33
C LEU A 51 13.07 0.59 3.22
N LEU A 52 14.22 0.10 3.68
CA LEU A 52 15.09 0.89 4.57
C LEU A 52 15.61 2.16 3.86
N PRO A 53 16.12 2.09 2.62
CA PRO A 53 16.43 3.29 1.84
C PRO A 53 15.20 4.16 1.55
N PHE A 54 14.04 3.54 1.28
CA PHE A 54 12.81 4.25 0.95
C PHE A 54 12.39 5.20 2.07
N PHE A 55 12.34 4.74 3.32
CA PHE A 55 11.91 5.60 4.43
C PHE A 55 12.88 6.77 4.70
N ARG A 56 14.13 6.67 4.25
CA ARG A 56 15.19 7.69 4.41
C ARG A 56 15.27 8.66 3.24
N ASP A 57 14.55 8.42 2.16
CA ASP A 57 14.60 9.24 0.96
C ASP A 57 13.67 10.45 1.05
N SER A 58 14.23 11.62 1.37
CA SER A 58 13.47 12.87 1.50
C SER A 58 12.82 13.34 0.19
N SER A 59 13.33 12.91 -0.96
CA SER A 59 12.73 13.32 -2.24
C SER A 59 11.36 12.70 -2.48
N ILE A 60 11.01 11.63 -1.76
CA ILE A 60 9.65 11.07 -1.77
C ILE A 60 8.69 12.09 -1.17
N ARG A 61 9.04 12.70 -0.03
CA ARG A 61 8.22 13.72 0.63
C ARG A 61 8.00 14.92 -0.29
N ASP A 62 9.02 15.33 -1.03
CA ASP A 62 8.92 16.46 -1.95
C ASP A 62 7.92 16.18 -3.07
N VAL A 63 7.90 14.96 -3.61
CA VAL A 63 6.91 14.53 -4.62
C VAL A 63 5.51 14.46 -4.02
N LEU A 64 5.35 13.80 -2.87
CA LEU A 64 4.04 13.63 -2.23
C LEU A 64 3.46 14.96 -1.73
N GLY A 65 4.30 15.87 -1.23
CA GLY A 65 3.89 17.19 -0.76
C GLY A 65 3.48 18.13 -1.89
N ALA A 66 4.03 17.94 -3.10
CA ALA A 66 3.57 18.67 -4.28
C ALA A 66 2.18 18.20 -4.75
N GLU A 67 1.84 16.92 -4.55
CA GLU A 67 0.57 16.33 -4.95
C GLU A 67 -0.52 16.47 -3.87
N ASN A 68 -0.14 16.56 -2.59
CA ASN A 68 -1.08 16.75 -1.48
C ASN A 68 -1.28 18.24 -1.17
N THR A 69 -2.43 18.80 -1.56
CA THR A 69 -2.86 20.17 -1.20
C THR A 69 -3.21 20.34 0.28
N ILE A 70 -3.29 19.25 1.03
CA ILE A 70 -3.35 19.30 2.50
C ILE A 70 -1.92 19.16 3.00
N SER A 71 -1.37 20.30 3.37
CA SER A 71 -0.04 20.44 3.91
C SER A 71 0.26 19.32 4.92
N SER A 72 1.39 18.65 4.73
CA SER A 72 2.01 17.77 5.74
C SER A 72 2.41 18.52 7.03
N SER A 73 1.92 19.74 7.23
CA SER A 73 2.09 20.58 8.41
C SER A 73 1.26 20.12 9.61
N ASP A 74 0.15 19.42 9.40
CA ASP A 74 -0.83 19.19 10.48
C ASP A 74 -0.64 17.84 11.20
N LEU A 75 0.31 17.02 10.74
CA LEU A 75 0.75 15.79 11.43
C LEU A 75 2.12 15.95 12.11
N CYS A 76 2.77 17.10 11.96
CA CYS A 76 3.77 17.51 12.92
C CYS A 76 2.97 17.92 14.16
N TYR A 77 3.06 17.15 15.25
CA TYR A 77 2.60 17.65 16.54
C TYR A 77 3.26 19.01 16.74
N GLN A 78 2.47 20.08 16.80
CA GLN A 78 2.96 21.36 17.28
C GLN A 78 3.31 21.12 18.75
N THR A 79 4.57 20.78 19.03
CA THR A 79 5.14 21.00 20.35
C THR A 79 5.14 22.50 20.54
N SER A 80 4.13 22.97 21.26
CA SER A 80 3.98 24.33 21.74
C SER A 80 5.30 24.84 22.31
N ASP A 81 5.78 25.96 21.76
CA ASP A 81 6.63 26.99 22.36
C ASP A 81 7.28 26.61 23.70
N LEU A 82 8.34 25.80 23.66
CA LEU A 82 9.35 25.78 24.71
C LEU A 82 10.72 25.77 24.04
N GLU A 83 11.44 26.84 24.30
CA GLU A 83 12.82 27.07 23.90
C GLU A 83 13.72 25.92 24.36
N ASP A 84 14.67 25.57 23.50
CA ASP A 84 15.84 24.71 23.72
C ASP A 84 15.63 23.18 23.76
N THR A 85 16.09 22.54 22.66
CA THR A 85 16.63 21.17 22.55
C THR A 85 15.65 19.97 22.56
N VAL A 86 15.01 19.66 21.42
CA VAL A 86 15.04 18.34 20.74
C VAL A 86 14.60 18.55 19.28
N ASP A 87 15.44 18.21 18.29
CA ASP A 87 15.07 18.24 16.86
C ASP A 87 14.19 17.00 16.55
N GLU A 88 12.93 17.04 16.99
CA GLU A 88 11.97 15.94 16.88
C GLU A 88 11.11 16.07 15.62
N SER A 89 11.71 15.77 14.44
CA SER A 89 10.87 15.39 13.30
C SER A 89 10.34 13.98 13.54
N ILE A 90 9.13 13.87 14.10
CA ILE A 90 8.43 12.60 14.40
C ILE A 90 8.17 11.75 13.13
N LEU A 91 8.26 12.37 11.95
CA LEU A 91 8.00 11.73 10.66
C LEU A 91 9.31 11.30 9.97
N PRO A 92 9.37 10.12 9.32
CA PRO A 92 10.51 9.73 8.49
C PRO A 92 10.84 10.78 7.43
N PRO A 93 12.11 10.83 6.96
CA PRO A 93 12.51 11.69 5.85
C PRO A 93 11.61 11.58 4.63
N SER A 94 11.16 10.36 4.27
CA SER A 94 10.24 10.10 3.16
C SER A 94 8.85 10.71 3.31
N GLY A 95 8.46 11.13 4.51
CA GLY A 95 7.10 11.59 4.82
C GLY A 95 6.05 10.47 4.91
N VAL A 96 6.45 9.21 4.72
CA VAL A 96 5.54 8.06 4.73
C VAL A 96 5.58 7.37 6.10
N VAL A 97 4.45 7.27 6.79
CA VAL A 97 4.36 6.49 8.03
C VAL A 97 4.34 5.00 7.70
N PRO A 98 5.21 4.16 8.33
CA PRO A 98 5.16 2.72 8.13
C PRO A 98 3.80 2.13 8.56
N PHE A 99 3.30 1.18 7.78
CA PHE A 99 2.05 0.49 8.08
C PHE A 99 2.15 -1.01 7.72
N HIS A 100 1.26 -1.79 8.32
CA HIS A 100 1.23 -3.23 8.11
C HIS A 100 0.71 -3.61 6.70
N GLY A 101 1.56 -4.23 5.92
CA GLY A 101 1.40 -4.59 4.52
C GLY A 101 2.27 -3.78 3.55
N ILE A 102 3.10 -2.84 4.02
CA ILE A 102 3.91 -2.02 3.10
C ILE A 102 4.96 -2.84 2.34
N SER A 103 5.54 -3.84 2.99
CA SER A 103 6.48 -4.79 2.39
C SER A 103 5.88 -5.53 1.19
N LEU A 104 4.61 -5.88 1.26
CA LEU A 104 3.87 -6.58 0.21
C LEU A 104 3.76 -5.77 -1.08
N TYR A 105 4.01 -4.46 -1.07
CA TYR A 105 4.12 -3.69 -2.31
C TYR A 105 5.46 -3.89 -3.03
N ALA A 106 6.53 -4.21 -2.30
CA ALA A 106 7.85 -4.48 -2.86
C ALA A 106 8.01 -5.95 -3.26
N SER A 107 7.40 -6.87 -2.52
CA SER A 107 7.64 -8.31 -2.68
C SER A 107 7.32 -8.85 -4.09
N PRO A 108 6.18 -8.53 -4.73
CA PRO A 108 5.89 -9.00 -6.09
C PRO A 108 6.89 -8.48 -7.13
N LEU A 109 7.44 -7.28 -6.94
CA LEU A 109 8.42 -6.69 -7.86
C LEU A 109 9.76 -7.44 -7.84
N CYS A 110 10.04 -8.19 -6.77
CA CYS A 110 11.27 -8.99 -6.65
C CYS A 110 11.30 -10.16 -7.66
N TYR A 111 10.15 -10.57 -8.22
CA TYR A 111 10.10 -11.52 -9.33
C TYR A 111 10.53 -10.92 -10.68
N LEU A 112 10.53 -9.59 -10.79
CA LEU A 112 10.83 -8.88 -12.04
C LEU A 112 12.25 -8.30 -12.08
N TYR A 113 12.83 -7.99 -10.92
CA TYR A 113 14.08 -7.25 -10.82
C TYR A 113 15.05 -7.89 -9.82
N ASP A 114 16.17 -8.38 -10.35
CA ASP A 114 17.27 -8.93 -9.55
C ASP A 114 18.29 -7.86 -9.10
N ASP A 115 18.18 -6.62 -9.63
CA ASP A 115 19.02 -5.48 -9.23
C ASP A 115 18.27 -4.63 -8.19
N PRO A 116 18.78 -4.53 -6.94
CA PRO A 116 18.14 -3.74 -5.88
C PRO A 116 18.02 -2.26 -6.22
N ILE A 117 18.93 -1.70 -7.04
CA ILE A 117 18.84 -0.30 -7.47
C ILE A 117 17.63 -0.10 -8.38
N ILE A 118 17.45 -0.99 -9.36
CA ILE A 118 16.30 -0.91 -10.26
C ILE A 118 15.01 -1.15 -9.47
N LEU A 119 14.98 -2.20 -8.66
CA LEU A 119 13.85 -2.56 -7.81
C LEU A 119 13.41 -1.38 -6.92
N PHE A 120 14.35 -0.75 -6.21
CA PHE A 120 14.09 0.44 -5.39
C PHE A 120 13.46 1.58 -6.19
N ASN A 121 14.02 1.88 -7.37
CA ASN A 121 13.52 2.99 -8.19
C ASN A 121 12.14 2.70 -8.79
N ILE A 122 11.87 1.45 -9.18
CA ILE A 122 10.55 1.05 -9.66
C ILE A 122 9.52 1.09 -8.53
N PHE A 123 9.87 0.54 -7.36
CA PHE A 123 9.03 0.61 -6.16
C PHE A 123 8.71 2.06 -5.80
N LYS A 124 9.72 2.93 -5.71
CA LYS A 124 9.55 4.36 -5.43
C LYS A 124 8.59 5.02 -6.40
N LYS A 125 8.72 4.76 -7.70
CA LYS A 125 7.84 5.34 -8.73
C LYS A 125 6.41 4.82 -8.64
N LEU A 126 6.23 3.51 -8.44
CA LEU A 126 4.90 2.91 -8.26
C LEU A 126 4.21 3.47 -7.01
N TYR A 127 4.94 3.56 -5.90
CA TYR A 127 4.42 4.06 -4.66
C TYR A 127 4.01 5.53 -4.77
N THR A 128 4.92 6.39 -5.23
CA THR A 128 4.68 7.83 -5.34
C THR A 128 3.63 8.20 -6.39
N ARG A 129 3.38 7.35 -7.39
CA ARG A 129 2.34 7.62 -8.40
C ARG A 129 0.97 7.06 -8.04
N TYR A 130 0.94 5.88 -7.41
CA TYR A 130 -0.31 5.14 -7.18
C TYR A 130 -0.50 4.78 -5.71
N PHE A 131 0.38 3.96 -5.12
CA PHE A 131 0.07 3.33 -3.83
C PHE A 131 -0.06 4.32 -2.67
N TYR A 132 0.60 5.49 -2.72
CA TYR A 132 0.42 6.52 -1.70
C TYR A 132 -1.05 6.97 -1.56
N LYS A 133 -1.85 6.92 -2.64
CA LYS A 133 -3.29 7.26 -2.64
C LYS A 133 -4.13 6.29 -1.82
N LEU A 134 -3.66 5.05 -1.68
CA LEU A 134 -4.32 4.03 -0.86
C LEU A 134 -4.13 4.26 0.64
N HIS A 135 -3.23 5.18 1.02
CA HIS A 135 -2.82 5.46 2.40
C HIS A 135 -3.03 6.91 2.81
N ASN A 136 -3.27 7.82 1.86
CA ASN A 136 -3.55 9.22 2.10
C ASN A 136 -5.02 9.55 1.84
N LEU A 137 -5.58 10.45 2.64
CA LEU A 137 -6.99 10.85 2.59
C LEU A 137 -7.17 12.24 1.96
N CYS A 138 -6.60 12.46 0.76
CA CYS A 138 -6.75 13.72 0.05
C CYS A 138 -8.21 13.89 -0.45
N PRO A 139 -9.02 14.83 0.06
CA PRO A 139 -10.45 14.94 -0.25
C PRO A 139 -10.77 15.18 -1.72
N HIS A 140 -9.80 15.72 -2.46
CA HIS A 140 -9.96 16.06 -3.88
C HIS A 140 -9.51 14.94 -4.83
N ASP A 141 -8.91 13.86 -4.30
CA ASP A 141 -8.52 12.70 -5.11
C ASP A 141 -9.58 11.60 -5.04
N GLU A 142 -10.31 11.40 -6.14
CA GLU A 142 -11.32 10.34 -6.26
C GLU A 142 -10.72 8.92 -6.25
N GLU A 143 -9.41 8.79 -6.47
CA GLU A 143 -8.70 7.50 -6.49
C GLU A 143 -7.97 7.21 -5.17
N ASN A 144 -8.25 8.00 -4.13
CA ASN A 144 -7.85 7.65 -2.78
C ASN A 144 -8.67 6.45 -2.25
N ILE A 145 -8.25 5.86 -1.13
CA ILE A 145 -8.91 4.68 -0.56
C ILE A 145 -10.42 4.88 -0.26
N LEU A 146 -10.85 6.08 0.12
CA LEU A 146 -12.27 6.37 0.38
C LEU A 146 -13.06 6.45 -0.92
N GLY A 147 -12.55 7.14 -1.94
CA GLY A 147 -13.15 7.23 -3.26
C GLY A 147 -13.27 5.87 -3.93
N LEU A 148 -12.22 5.03 -3.82
CA LEU A 148 -12.25 3.64 -4.29
C LEU A 148 -13.25 2.77 -3.51
N SER A 149 -13.40 3.01 -2.20
CA SER A 149 -14.39 2.29 -1.38
C SER A 149 -15.82 2.63 -1.78
N VAL A 150 -16.12 3.92 -2.03
CA VAL A 150 -17.42 4.37 -2.53
C VAL A 150 -17.68 3.81 -3.93
N LEU A 151 -16.67 3.83 -4.80
CA LEU A 151 -16.77 3.26 -6.14
C LEU A 151 -17.06 1.75 -6.09
N PHE A 152 -16.39 1.01 -5.20
CA PHE A 152 -16.67 -0.41 -4.97
C PHE A 152 -18.13 -0.64 -4.59
N GLU A 153 -18.66 0.07 -3.60
CA GLU A 153 -20.05 -0.12 -3.15
C GLU A 153 -21.06 0.23 -4.24
N LYS A 154 -20.79 1.30 -5.00
CA LYS A 154 -21.63 1.69 -6.13
C LYS A 154 -21.67 0.59 -7.20
N ILE A 155 -20.52 0.10 -7.64
CA ILE A 155 -20.44 -0.95 -8.67
C ILE A 155 -21.10 -2.25 -8.15
N LEU A 156 -20.88 -2.63 -6.89
CA LEU A 156 -21.48 -3.83 -6.32
C LEU A 156 -23.02 -3.73 -6.28
N LEU A 157 -23.56 -2.59 -5.86
CA LEU A 157 -25.00 -2.36 -5.81
C LEU A 157 -25.62 -2.39 -7.22
N GLU A 158 -24.95 -1.79 -8.20
CA GLU A 158 -25.42 -1.77 -9.59
C GLU A 158 -25.39 -3.16 -10.25
N MET A 159 -24.33 -3.95 -10.01
CA MET A 159 -24.11 -5.24 -10.66
C MET A 159 -24.76 -6.43 -9.94
N GLU A 160 -24.74 -6.44 -8.61
CA GLU A 160 -25.25 -7.54 -7.77
C GLU A 160 -26.13 -6.99 -6.61
N PRO A 161 -27.29 -6.38 -6.91
CA PRO A 161 -28.17 -5.77 -5.91
C PRO A 161 -28.71 -6.80 -4.90
N ASN A 162 -29.00 -8.02 -5.35
CA ASN A 162 -29.49 -9.10 -4.48
C ASN A 162 -28.44 -9.55 -3.46
N LEU A 163 -27.17 -9.63 -3.89
CA LEU A 163 -26.06 -9.96 -3.00
C LEU A 163 -25.83 -8.85 -1.99
N THR A 164 -25.90 -7.59 -2.44
CA THR A 164 -25.80 -6.41 -1.57
C THR A 164 -26.91 -6.41 -0.52
N HIS A 165 -28.16 -6.64 -0.94
CA HIS A 165 -29.29 -6.74 -0.02
C HIS A 165 -29.11 -7.90 0.98
N HIS A 166 -28.65 -9.06 0.53
CA HIS A 166 -28.33 -10.20 1.39
C HIS A 166 -27.29 -9.83 2.45
N PHE A 167 -26.19 -9.20 2.06
CA PHE A 167 -25.18 -8.74 3.00
C PHE A 167 -25.75 -7.77 4.04
N LEU A 168 -26.44 -6.72 3.60
CA LEU A 168 -27.00 -5.71 4.50
C LEU A 168 -28.06 -6.31 5.45
N SER A 169 -28.88 -7.25 4.96
CA SER A 169 -29.89 -7.94 5.78
C SER A 169 -29.27 -8.81 6.88
N ASN A 170 -28.06 -9.30 6.65
CA ASN A 170 -27.29 -10.08 7.63
C ASN A 170 -26.28 -9.22 8.42
N GLY A 171 -26.34 -7.88 8.32
CA GLY A 171 -25.43 -6.97 9.02
C GLY A 171 -23.99 -6.98 8.50
N ILE A 172 -23.76 -7.54 7.30
CA ILE A 172 -22.45 -7.58 6.64
C ILE A 172 -22.29 -6.31 5.81
N GLN A 173 -21.24 -5.55 6.10
CA GLN A 173 -20.84 -4.39 5.29
C GLN A 173 -19.89 -4.88 4.18
N PRO A 174 -20.27 -4.84 2.90
CA PRO A 174 -19.48 -5.44 1.82
C PRO A 174 -18.06 -4.88 1.74
N ILE A 175 -17.89 -3.58 1.98
CA ILE A 175 -16.57 -2.94 1.96
C ILE A 175 -15.61 -3.57 2.99
N ARG A 176 -16.10 -4.02 4.16
CA ARG A 176 -15.23 -4.63 5.18
C ARG A 176 -14.57 -5.92 4.69
N LEU A 177 -15.23 -6.64 3.78
CA LEU A 177 -14.70 -7.89 3.22
C LEU A 177 -13.51 -7.63 2.28
N VAL A 178 -13.55 -6.52 1.55
CA VAL A 178 -12.58 -6.23 0.48
C VAL A 178 -11.62 -5.09 0.81
N PHE A 179 -11.83 -4.37 1.92
CA PHE A 179 -11.05 -3.16 2.25
C PHE A 179 -9.55 -3.44 2.24
N LYS A 180 -9.13 -4.57 2.83
CA LYS A 180 -7.71 -4.96 2.85
C LYS A 180 -7.17 -5.30 1.45
N TRP A 181 -8.02 -5.81 0.55
CA TRP A 181 -7.63 -6.05 -0.84
C TRP A 181 -7.34 -4.73 -1.54
N LEU A 182 -8.22 -3.73 -1.38
CA LEU A 182 -8.03 -2.39 -1.94
C LEU A 182 -6.81 -1.70 -1.33
N PHE A 183 -6.71 -1.72 0.00
CA PHE A 183 -5.63 -1.08 0.75
C PHE A 183 -4.24 -1.67 0.48
N ARG A 184 -4.15 -2.89 -0.06
CA ARG A 184 -2.88 -3.55 -0.44
C ARG A 184 -2.71 -3.75 -1.94
N ALA A 185 -3.58 -3.13 -2.76
CA ALA A 185 -3.66 -3.37 -4.20
C ALA A 185 -3.61 -4.87 -4.57
N PHE A 186 -4.33 -5.70 -3.81
CA PHE A 186 -4.39 -7.17 -3.86
C PHE A 186 -3.12 -7.94 -3.51
N SER A 187 -2.03 -7.28 -3.14
CA SER A 187 -0.83 -7.98 -2.69
C SER A 187 -1.07 -8.72 -1.36
N GLY A 188 -0.62 -9.97 -1.30
CA GLY A 188 -0.93 -10.91 -0.22
C GLY A 188 -2.32 -11.56 -0.29
N TYR A 189 -3.12 -11.26 -1.33
CA TYR A 189 -4.43 -11.88 -1.57
C TYR A 189 -4.51 -12.64 -2.90
N LEU A 190 -3.65 -12.29 -3.85
CA LEU A 190 -3.50 -12.97 -5.13
C LEU A 190 -2.08 -13.54 -5.25
N THR A 191 -1.91 -14.51 -6.15
CA THR A 191 -0.56 -15.00 -6.51
C THR A 191 0.28 -13.89 -7.13
N PRO A 192 1.63 -13.94 -7.02
CA PRO A 192 2.49 -12.89 -7.54
C PRO A 192 2.22 -12.54 -9.01
N ASP A 193 2.06 -13.54 -9.87
CA ASP A 193 1.72 -13.34 -11.28
C ASP A 193 0.41 -12.55 -11.45
N GLN A 194 -0.63 -12.89 -10.70
CA GLN A 194 -1.93 -12.20 -10.78
C GLN A 194 -1.84 -10.75 -10.27
N VAL A 195 -1.07 -10.51 -9.21
CA VAL A 195 -0.81 -9.15 -8.69
C VAL A 195 -0.09 -8.32 -9.74
N LEU A 196 0.95 -8.87 -10.37
CA LEU A 196 1.71 -8.16 -11.41
C LEU A 196 0.85 -7.86 -12.65
N HIS A 197 0.03 -8.81 -13.11
CA HIS A 197 -0.93 -8.56 -14.19
C HIS A 197 -1.95 -7.47 -13.83
N LEU A 198 -2.42 -7.42 -12.58
CA LEU A 198 -3.30 -6.35 -12.11
C LEU A 198 -2.58 -5.00 -12.14
N TRP A 199 -1.34 -4.95 -11.66
CA TRP A 199 -0.55 -3.72 -11.66
C TRP A 199 -0.19 -3.26 -13.07
N ASP A 200 0.00 -4.17 -14.02
CA ASP A 200 0.11 -3.83 -15.45
C ASP A 200 -1.16 -3.14 -15.96
N ARG A 201 -2.36 -3.50 -15.46
CA ARG A 201 -3.59 -2.78 -15.78
C ARG A 201 -3.66 -1.40 -15.12
N ILE A 202 -3.18 -1.26 -13.89
CA ILE A 202 -3.05 0.05 -13.23
C ILE A 202 -2.15 0.96 -14.08
N LEU A 203 -0.99 0.45 -14.52
CA LEU A 203 -0.06 1.19 -15.36
C LEU A 203 -0.63 1.48 -16.76
N GLY A 204 -1.27 0.50 -17.39
CA GLY A 204 -1.79 0.62 -18.75
C GLY A 204 -2.99 1.55 -18.87
N PHE A 205 -3.86 1.60 -17.86
CA PHE A 205 -5.01 2.51 -17.81
C PHE A 205 -4.74 3.80 -17.02
N ASP A 206 -3.61 3.86 -16.33
CA ASP A 206 -3.21 4.97 -15.45
C ASP A 206 -4.26 5.30 -14.36
N THR A 207 -4.83 4.28 -13.73
CA THR A 207 -5.91 4.45 -12.73
C THR A 207 -5.95 3.31 -11.71
N LEU A 208 -6.28 3.65 -10.46
CA LEU A 208 -6.55 2.68 -9.39
C LEU A 208 -7.98 2.12 -9.41
N LYS A 209 -8.87 2.64 -10.27
CA LYS A 209 -10.28 2.19 -10.38
C LYS A 209 -10.42 0.73 -10.81
N VAL A 210 -9.36 0.12 -11.33
CA VAL A 210 -9.30 -1.33 -11.61
C VAL A 210 -9.39 -2.19 -10.34
N LEU A 211 -8.96 -1.67 -9.18
CA LEU A 211 -8.99 -2.38 -7.90
C LEU A 211 -10.43 -2.69 -7.45
N PRO A 212 -11.33 -1.69 -7.29
CA PRO A 212 -12.72 -1.96 -6.91
C PRO A 212 -13.46 -2.78 -7.96
N LEU A 213 -13.15 -2.62 -9.24
CA LEU A 213 -13.73 -3.43 -10.31
C LEU A 213 -13.40 -4.92 -10.15
N LEU A 214 -12.13 -5.24 -9.89
CA LEU A 214 -11.70 -6.61 -9.62
C LEU A 214 -12.35 -7.17 -8.35
N ALA A 215 -12.44 -6.38 -7.29
CA ALA A 215 -13.09 -6.78 -6.04
C ALA A 215 -14.55 -7.20 -6.26
N VAL A 216 -15.32 -6.40 -7.03
CA VAL A 216 -16.70 -6.76 -7.39
C VAL A 216 -16.72 -8.02 -8.26
N GLY A 217 -15.81 -8.13 -9.23
CA GLY A 217 -15.71 -9.33 -10.08
C GLY A 217 -15.50 -10.61 -9.27
N ILE A 218 -14.65 -10.58 -8.24
CA ILE A 218 -14.41 -11.71 -7.34
C ILE A 218 -15.66 -12.05 -6.52
N LEU A 219 -16.34 -11.05 -5.95
CA LEU A 219 -17.58 -11.30 -5.19
C LEU A 219 -18.69 -11.84 -6.08
N ALA A 220 -18.87 -11.28 -7.27
CA ALA A 220 -19.86 -11.75 -8.24
C ALA A 220 -19.57 -13.20 -8.69
N PHE A 221 -18.30 -13.55 -8.88
CA PHE A 221 -17.87 -14.92 -9.19
C PHE A 221 -18.20 -15.89 -8.04
N ARG A 222 -18.06 -15.48 -6.78
CA ARG A 222 -18.30 -16.31 -5.59
C ARG A 222 -19.73 -16.22 -5.03
N LYS A 223 -20.64 -15.53 -5.71
CA LYS A 223 -21.96 -15.17 -5.15
C LYS A 223 -22.79 -16.33 -4.61
N ASN A 224 -22.72 -17.50 -5.25
CA ASN A 224 -23.48 -18.69 -4.81
C ASN A 224 -23.03 -19.19 -3.43
N ASN A 225 -21.75 -19.06 -3.09
CA ASN A 225 -21.25 -19.37 -1.76
C ASN A 225 -21.64 -18.26 -0.78
N LEU A 226 -21.51 -17.00 -1.21
CA LEU A 226 -21.77 -15.84 -0.36
C LEU A 226 -23.25 -15.72 0.07
N TYR A 227 -24.20 -16.21 -0.73
CA TYR A 227 -25.61 -16.30 -0.33
C TYR A 227 -25.86 -17.24 0.85
N GLN A 228 -24.96 -18.19 1.11
CA GLN A 228 -25.09 -19.14 2.22
C GLN A 228 -24.53 -18.58 3.53
N VAL A 229 -23.84 -17.43 3.44
CA VAL A 229 -23.17 -16.82 4.58
C VAL A 229 -24.10 -15.86 5.32
N THR A 230 -24.07 -15.94 6.64
CA THR A 230 -24.82 -15.04 7.55
C THR A 230 -23.92 -14.20 8.45
N THR A 231 -22.59 -14.38 8.41
CA THR A 231 -21.63 -13.63 9.24
C THR A 231 -20.45 -13.13 8.42
N THR A 232 -19.85 -12.02 8.84
CA THR A 232 -18.69 -11.42 8.16
C THR A 232 -17.51 -12.40 8.06
N SER A 233 -17.21 -13.14 9.13
CA SER A 233 -16.08 -14.08 9.15
C SER A 233 -16.27 -15.25 8.19
N ALA A 234 -17.49 -15.76 8.02
CA ALA A 234 -17.75 -16.79 7.02
C ALA A 234 -17.64 -16.23 5.58
N ALA A 235 -17.93 -14.94 5.37
CA ALA A 235 -17.88 -14.31 4.05
C ALA A 235 -16.44 -14.08 3.59
N GLU A 236 -15.52 -13.81 4.52
CA GLU A 236 -14.09 -13.63 4.23
C GLU A 236 -13.41 -14.92 3.71
N VAL A 237 -13.96 -16.09 4.06
CA VAL A 237 -13.36 -17.40 3.75
C VAL A 237 -14.10 -18.14 2.61
N SER A 238 -15.25 -17.62 2.17
CA SER A 238 -16.13 -18.23 1.13
C SER A 238 -15.72 -17.91 -0.31
#